data_AF-A0A2V6JI99-F1
#
_entry.id   AF-A0A2V6JI99-F1
#
_cell.length_a   1.000
_cell.length_b   1.000
_cell.length_c   1.000
_cell.angle_alpha   90.00
_cell.angle_beta   90.00
_cell.angle_gamma   90.00
#
_symmetry.space_group_name_H-M   'P 1'
#
loop_
_entity.id
_entity.type
_entity.pdbx_description
1 polymer ?
#
loop_
_entity_poly.entity_id
_entity_poly.type
_entity_poly.pdbx_seq_one_letter_code
_entity_poly.pdbx_strand_id
1 'polypeptide(L)'
;GIDKIVDRRGNFEWLKGHFAKSPLAGIVPALLICITILELTAGALSAIGCLLVILLKDSRVGLYGAILSAAAITALFFGQRIAKDYAGAAVLVPYFLLTLFAIYLFAQG
;
A
#
# COMPACT_ATOMS: atom_id res chain seq x y z
N GLY A 1 2.33 -2.71 7.05
CA GLY A 1 3.68 -2.19 7.35
C GLY A 1 4.35 -2.91 8.50
N ILE A 2 4.09 -2.49 9.75
CA ILE A 2 4.84 -2.97 10.94
C ILE A 2 4.74 -4.49 11.15
N ASP A 3 3.57 -5.08 10.92
CA ASP A 3 3.37 -6.54 10.99
C ASP A 3 4.36 -7.35 10.12
N LYS A 4 4.67 -6.86 8.91
CA LYS A 4 5.62 -7.48 7.98
C LYS A 4 7.08 -7.44 8.48
N ILE A 5 7.39 -6.57 9.43
CA ILE A 5 8.72 -6.45 10.05
C ILE A 5 8.83 -7.38 11.25
N VAL A 6 7.77 -7.48 12.05
CA VAL A 6 7.74 -8.27 13.28
C VAL A 6 7.63 -9.77 13.00
N ASP A 7 6.76 -10.20 12.07
CA ASP A 7 6.69 -11.59 11.59
C ASP A 7 7.13 -11.70 10.13
N ARG A 8 8.40 -11.38 9.88
CA ARG A 8 8.97 -11.46 8.53
C ARG A 8 9.06 -12.90 8.00
N ARG A 9 9.26 -13.89 8.89
CA ARG A 9 9.47 -15.29 8.51
C ARG A 9 8.16 -15.98 8.14
N GLY A 10 7.11 -15.81 8.96
CA GLY A 10 5.78 -16.33 8.65
C GLY A 10 5.18 -15.71 7.39
N ASN A 11 5.28 -14.38 7.25
CA ASN A 11 4.84 -13.68 6.03
C ASN A 11 5.57 -14.17 4.77
N PHE A 12 6.89 -14.41 4.86
CA PHE A 12 7.67 -14.91 3.73
C PHE A 12 7.22 -16.31 3.29
N GLU A 13 7.05 -17.26 4.22
CA GLU A 13 6.60 -18.61 3.89
C GLU A 13 5.19 -18.61 3.28
N TRP A 14 4.27 -17.82 3.84
CA TRP A 14 2.92 -17.68 3.28
C TRP A 14 2.95 -17.10 1.86
N LEU A 15 3.73 -16.03 1.63
CA LEU A 15 3.84 -15.39 0.31
C LEU A 15 4.53 -16.28 -0.73
N LYS A 16 5.53 -17.07 -0.31
CA LYS A 16 6.19 -18.03 -1.19
C LYS A 16 5.20 -19.09 -1.67
N GLY A 17 4.32 -19.57 -0.79
CA GLY A 17 3.21 -20.46 -1.16
C GLY A 17 2.16 -19.78 -2.06
N HIS A 18 1.75 -18.56 -1.71
CA HIS A 18 0.76 -17.78 -2.44
C HIS A 18 1.18 -17.49 -3.89
N PHE A 19 2.44 -17.15 -4.10
CA PHE A 19 3.01 -16.86 -5.43
C PHE A 19 3.67 -18.06 -6.11
N ALA A 20 3.61 -19.27 -5.54
CA ALA A 20 4.36 -20.44 -6.02
C ALA A 20 4.10 -20.81 -7.49
N LYS A 21 2.90 -20.53 -8.00
CA LYS A 21 2.49 -20.80 -9.40
C LYS A 21 2.61 -19.57 -10.31
N SER A 22 3.23 -18.51 -9.83
CA SER A 22 3.33 -17.22 -10.53
C SER A 22 4.76 -16.94 -10.98
N PRO A 23 4.96 -16.09 -12.02
CA PRO A 23 6.29 -15.66 -12.43
C PRO A 23 7.05 -14.85 -11.35
N LEU A 24 6.36 -14.40 -10.30
CA LEU A 24 6.95 -13.60 -9.23
C LEU A 24 7.58 -14.45 -8.12
N ALA A 25 7.44 -15.78 -8.14
CA ALA A 25 7.87 -16.69 -7.08
C ALA A 25 9.34 -16.48 -6.65
N GLY A 26 10.25 -16.18 -7.59
CA GLY A 26 11.67 -15.94 -7.32
C GLY A 26 12.00 -14.55 -6.78
N ILE A 27 11.09 -13.57 -6.91
CA ILE A 27 11.30 -12.16 -6.52
C ILE A 27 10.32 -11.69 -5.42
N VAL A 28 9.49 -12.58 -4.88
CA VAL A 28 8.63 -12.36 -3.71
C VAL A 28 9.33 -11.58 -2.59
N PRO A 29 10.54 -11.96 -2.11
CA PRO A 29 11.18 -11.24 -1.02
C PRO A 29 11.54 -9.79 -1.39
N ALA A 30 11.90 -9.52 -2.64
CA ALA A 30 12.18 -8.15 -3.11
C ALA A 30 10.90 -7.31 -3.18
N LEU A 31 9.81 -7.89 -3.69
CA LEU A 31 8.49 -7.25 -3.73
C LEU A 31 7.99 -6.90 -2.33
N LEU A 32 8.20 -7.79 -1.35
CA LEU A 32 7.85 -7.53 0.05
C LEU A 32 8.58 -6.34 0.65
N ILE A 33 9.89 -6.22 0.39
CA ILE A 33 10.68 -5.09 0.88
C ILE A 33 10.19 -3.79 0.24
N CYS A 34 10.01 -3.81 -1.09
CA CYS A 34 9.53 -2.64 -1.84
C CYS A 34 8.16 -2.17 -1.35
N ILE A 35 7.18 -3.08 -1.22
CA ILE A 35 5.84 -2.73 -0.74
C ILE A 35 5.87 -2.23 0.70
N THR A 36 6.73 -2.82 1.56
CA THR A 36 6.82 -2.40 2.96
C THR A 36 7.39 -1.00 3.09
N ILE A 37 8.44 -0.66 2.35
CA ILE A 37 9.00 0.69 2.30
C ILE A 37 7.91 1.67 1.86
N LEU A 38 7.18 1.33 0.79
CA LEU A 38 6.17 2.20 0.23
C LEU A 38 4.94 2.36 1.15
N GLU A 39 4.54 1.31 1.87
CA GLU A 39 3.49 1.39 2.92
C GLU A 39 3.93 2.27 4.10
N LEU A 40 5.19 2.17 4.54
CA LEU A 40 5.70 2.95 5.66
C LEU A 40 5.83 4.44 5.30
N THR A 41 6.33 4.74 4.10
CA THR A 41 6.44 6.14 3.63
C THR A 41 5.07 6.75 3.42
N ALA A 42 4.13 6.02 2.81
CA ALA A 42 2.75 6.45 2.64
C ALA A 42 2.06 6.69 4.01
N GLY A 43 2.24 5.78 4.96
CA GLY A 43 1.70 5.91 6.32
C GLY A 43 2.28 7.11 7.07
N ALA A 44 3.61 7.31 7.00
CA ALA A 44 4.27 8.44 7.65
C ALA A 44 3.82 9.79 7.06
N LEU A 45 3.79 9.92 5.73
CA LEU A 45 3.30 11.14 5.08
C LEU A 45 1.82 11.40 5.36
N SER A 46 0.99 10.35 5.42
CA SER A 46 -0.43 10.50 5.76
C SER A 46 -0.63 10.96 7.20
N ALA A 47 0.15 10.42 8.15
CA ALA A 47 0.10 10.84 9.55
C ALA A 47 0.55 12.31 9.72
N ILE A 48 1.68 12.69 9.12
CA ILE A 48 2.18 14.07 9.14
C ILE A 48 1.18 15.00 8.43
N GLY A 49 0.70 14.61 7.26
CA GLY A 49 -0.28 15.38 6.48
C GLY A 49 -1.58 15.61 7.25
N CYS A 50 -2.06 14.62 8.01
CA CYS A 50 -3.23 14.78 8.86
C CYS A 50 -3.01 15.87 9.92
N LEU A 51 -1.85 15.89 10.58
CA LEU A 51 -1.49 16.93 11.56
C LEU A 51 -1.40 18.31 10.91
N LEU A 52 -0.78 18.41 9.73
CA LEU A 52 -0.62 19.69 9.03
C LEU A 52 -1.97 20.25 8.54
N VAL A 53 -2.88 19.39 8.07
CA VAL A 53 -4.25 19.81 7.69
C VAL A 53 -5.00 20.37 8.90
N ILE A 54 -4.92 19.71 10.06
CA ILE A 54 -5.66 20.12 11.26
C ILE A 54 -5.09 21.42 11.85
N LEU A 55 -3.75 21.53 11.94
CA LEU A 55 -3.10 22.63 12.65
C LEU A 55 -2.84 23.85 11.77
N LEU A 56 -2.49 23.62 10.50
CA LEU A 56 -1.98 24.65 9.58
C LEU A 56 -2.85 24.81 8.33
N LYS A 57 -3.89 23.97 8.15
CA LYS A 57 -4.74 23.94 6.95
C LYS A 57 -3.96 23.71 5.65
N ASP A 58 -2.79 23.07 5.73
CA ASP A 58 -1.97 22.71 4.56
C ASP A 58 -2.21 21.24 4.18
N SER A 59 -2.74 21.00 2.98
CA SER A 59 -3.11 19.70 2.42
C SER A 59 -1.98 19.01 1.64
N ARG A 60 -0.88 19.70 1.32
CA ARG A 60 0.12 19.24 0.32
C ARG A 60 0.78 17.93 0.72
N VAL A 61 1.17 17.81 1.99
CA VAL A 61 1.81 16.59 2.50
C VAL A 61 0.80 15.43 2.58
N GLY A 62 -0.46 15.73 2.94
CA GLY A 62 -1.55 14.76 2.90
C GLY A 62 -1.83 14.24 1.49
N LEU A 63 -1.76 15.11 0.48
CA LEU A 63 -1.88 14.74 -0.93
C LEU A 63 -0.79 13.76 -1.36
N TYR A 64 0.49 14.03 -1.01
CA TYR A 64 1.59 13.11 -1.32
C TYR A 64 1.43 11.75 -0.61
N GLY A 65 0.97 11.75 0.65
CA GLY A 65 0.65 10.52 1.37
C GLY A 65 -0.47 9.70 0.70
N ALA A 66 -1.52 10.38 0.22
CA ALA A 66 -2.63 9.75 -0.49
C ALA A 66 -2.20 9.17 -1.84
N ILE A 67 -1.38 9.89 -2.62
CA ILE A 67 -0.83 9.42 -3.90
C ILE A 67 0.06 8.18 -3.68
N LEU A 68 0.96 8.20 -2.71
CA LEU A 68 1.79 7.03 -2.39
C LEU A 68 0.93 5.84 -1.92
N SER A 69 -0.12 6.09 -1.14
CA SER A 69 -1.05 5.03 -0.71
C SER A 69 -1.77 4.40 -1.91
N ALA A 70 -2.24 5.21 -2.87
CA ALA A 70 -2.86 4.72 -4.10
C ALA A 70 -1.87 3.89 -4.94
N ALA A 71 -0.61 4.30 -5.03
CA ALA A 71 0.46 3.54 -5.68
C ALA A 71 0.71 2.20 -4.95
N ALA A 72 0.68 2.18 -3.61
CA ALA A 72 0.82 0.97 -2.80
C ALA A 72 -0.27 -0.05 -3.13
N ILE A 73 -1.51 0.41 -3.12
CA ILE A 73 -2.67 -0.45 -3.36
C ILE A 73 -2.67 -0.93 -4.81
N THR A 74 -2.23 -0.12 -5.77
CA THR A 74 -2.06 -0.53 -7.17
C THR A 74 -1.01 -1.64 -7.32
N ALA A 75 0.13 -1.53 -6.61
CA ALA A 75 1.13 -2.60 -6.60
C ALA A 75 0.60 -3.89 -5.93
N LEU A 76 -0.23 -3.76 -4.89
CA LEU A 76 -0.91 -4.90 -4.28
C LEU A 76 -1.91 -5.56 -5.25
N PHE A 77 -2.75 -4.79 -5.95
CA PHE A 77 -3.64 -5.30 -6.99
C PHE A 77 -2.89 -6.10 -8.05
N PHE A 78 -1.75 -5.57 -8.51
CA PHE A 78 -0.89 -6.27 -9.45
C PHE A 78 -0.44 -7.62 -8.89
N GLY A 79 0.06 -7.65 -7.64
CA GLY A 79 0.43 -8.88 -6.95
C GLY A 79 -0.73 -9.89 -6.92
N GLN A 80 -1.91 -9.48 -6.46
CA GLN A 80 -3.10 -10.33 -6.41
C GLN A 80 -3.48 -10.88 -7.79
N ARG A 81 -3.41 -10.04 -8.84
CA ARG A 81 -3.71 -10.45 -10.22
C ARG A 81 -2.75 -11.52 -10.72
N ILE A 82 -1.47 -11.38 -10.44
CA ILE A 82 -0.42 -12.32 -10.85
C ILE A 82 -0.50 -13.64 -10.07
N ALA A 83 -0.88 -13.59 -8.80
CA ALA A 83 -1.21 -14.76 -7.99
C ALA A 83 -2.55 -15.43 -8.39
N LYS A 84 -3.34 -14.78 -9.25
CA LYS A 84 -4.74 -15.15 -9.59
C LYS A 84 -5.66 -15.19 -8.36
N ASP A 85 -5.35 -14.40 -7.34
CA ASP A 85 -6.21 -14.22 -6.17
C ASP A 85 -7.20 -13.06 -6.40
N TYR A 86 -8.35 -13.41 -6.96
CA TYR A 86 -9.41 -12.44 -7.24
C TYR A 86 -10.13 -11.99 -5.95
N ALA A 87 -10.19 -12.85 -4.93
CA ALA A 87 -10.83 -12.52 -3.66
C ALA A 87 -9.99 -11.50 -2.89
N GLY A 88 -8.67 -11.71 -2.82
CA GLY A 88 -7.72 -10.75 -2.25
C GLY A 88 -7.74 -9.41 -2.97
N ALA A 89 -7.83 -9.41 -4.31
CA ALA A 89 -8.00 -8.18 -5.08
C ALA A 89 -9.31 -7.44 -4.71
N ALA A 90 -10.43 -8.14 -4.56
CA ALA A 90 -11.72 -7.50 -4.23
C ALA A 90 -11.68 -6.75 -2.88
N VAL A 91 -10.94 -7.28 -1.89
CA VAL A 91 -10.77 -6.63 -0.57
C VAL A 91 -10.03 -5.29 -0.68
N LEU A 92 -9.16 -5.10 -1.69
CA LEU A 92 -8.38 -3.87 -1.88
C LEU A 92 -9.18 -2.72 -2.50
N VAL A 93 -10.29 -3.02 -3.19
CA VAL A 93 -11.14 -2.02 -3.87
C VAL A 93 -11.61 -0.89 -2.96
N PRO A 94 -12.23 -1.13 -1.80
CA PRO A 94 -12.68 -0.05 -0.92
C PRO A 94 -11.52 0.85 -0.45
N TYR A 95 -10.35 0.27 -0.15
CA TYR A 95 -9.18 1.05 0.25
C TYR A 95 -8.66 1.92 -0.91
N PHE A 96 -8.67 1.40 -2.14
CA PHE A 96 -8.27 2.17 -3.31
C PHE A 96 -9.21 3.35 -3.55
N LEU A 97 -10.52 3.13 -3.49
CA LEU A 97 -11.52 4.19 -3.62
C LEU A 97 -11.34 5.27 -2.53
N LEU A 98 -11.05 4.87 -1.30
CA LEU A 98 -10.73 5.80 -0.22
C LEU A 98 -9.50 6.66 -0.55
N THR A 99 -8.43 6.06 -1.10
CA THR A 99 -7.24 6.84 -1.51
C THR A 99 -7.54 7.81 -2.64
N LEU A 100 -8.35 7.43 -3.63
CA LEU A 100 -8.77 8.33 -4.71
C LEU A 100 -9.62 9.49 -4.20
N PHE A 101 -10.53 9.21 -3.27
CA PHE A 101 -11.34 10.24 -2.63
C PHE A 101 -10.47 11.23 -1.85
N ALA A 102 -9.47 10.74 -1.09
CA ALA A 102 -8.52 11.60 -0.39
C ALA A 102 -7.70 12.49 -1.34
N ILE A 103 -7.25 11.93 -2.48
CA ILE A 103 -6.56 12.71 -3.52
C ILE A 103 -7.48 13.81 -4.07
N TYR A 104 -8.73 13.47 -4.41
CA TYR A 104 -9.70 14.43 -4.92
C TYR A 104 -9.98 15.56 -3.92
N LEU A 105 -10.11 15.23 -2.64
CA LEU A 105 -10.34 16.20 -1.57
C LEU A 105 -9.14 17.15 -1.40
N PHE A 106 -7.93 16.60 -1.30
CA PHE A 106 -6.72 17.40 -1.06
C PHE A 106 -6.23 18.16 -2.28
N ALA A 107 -6.59 17.74 -3.49
CA ALA A 107 -6.28 18.49 -4.71
C ALA A 107 -7.08 19.80 -4.85
N GLN A 108 -8.14 19.98 -4.06
CA GLN A 108 -8.99 21.19 -4.10
C GLN A 108 -8.59 22.26 -3.08
N GLY A 109 -7.72 21.95 -2.11
CA GLY A 109 -7.24 22.89 -1.09
C GLY A 109 -5.81 23.30 -1.35
#